data_AF-A0AB39TX05-F1
#
_entry.id   AF-A0AB39TX05-F1
#
_cell.length_a   1.000
_cell.length_b   1.000
_cell.length_c   1.000
_cell.angle_alpha   90.00
_cell.angle_beta   90.00
_cell.angle_gamma   90.00
#
_symmetry.space_group_name_H-M   'P 1'
#
loop_
_entity.id
_entity.type
_entity.pdbx_description
1 polymer ?
#
loop_
_entity_poly.entity_id
_entity_poly.type
_entity_poly.pdbx_seq_one_letter_code
_entity_poly.pdbx_strand_id
1 'polypeptide(L)' 'MQPLAERPGWRHVTGLAAAGGIGAVVTVTRPMIGPTARDRVRASDALAEHGVAPVTTGSAARTAHGRDGAR' A
#
# COMPACT_ATOMS: atom_id res chain seq x y z
N MET A 1 6.76 14.20 -7.76
CA MET A 1 6.28 13.53 -6.53
C MET A 1 7.50 13.20 -5.67
N GLN A 2 7.44 13.46 -4.36
CA GLN A 2 8.54 13.15 -3.43
C GLN A 2 8.69 11.62 -3.23
N PRO A 3 9.94 11.11 -3.09
CA PRO A 3 10.21 9.71 -2.74
C PRO A 3 9.46 9.27 -1.49
N LEU A 4 8.98 8.02 -1.47
CA LEU A 4 8.10 7.50 -0.43
C LEU A 4 8.72 7.62 0.97
N ALA A 5 9.98 7.26 1.12
CA ALA A 5 10.73 7.28 2.37
C ALA A 5 10.93 8.69 2.96
N GLU A 6 10.82 9.73 2.12
CA GLU A 6 10.97 11.11 2.58
C GLU A 6 9.63 11.73 3.02
N ARG A 7 8.51 11.06 2.75
CA ARG A 7 7.19 11.55 3.16
C ARG A 7 7.06 11.43 4.67
N PRO A 8 6.73 12.51 5.42
CA PRO A 8 6.64 12.47 6.88
C PRO A 8 5.74 11.36 7.42
N GLY A 9 4.57 11.15 6.80
CA GLY A 9 3.66 10.07 7.18
C GLY A 9 4.25 8.67 6.99
N TRP A 10 5.05 8.46 5.95
CA TRP A 10 5.74 7.17 5.73
C TRP A 10 6.85 6.93 6.74
N ARG A 11 7.62 7.97 7.10
CA ARG A 11 8.64 7.85 8.17
C ARG A 11 8.02 7.45 9.50
N HIS A 12 6.85 7.99 9.82
CA HIS A 12 6.12 7.62 11.02
C HIS A 12 5.66 6.15 10.98
N VAL A 13 5.06 5.71 9.86
CA VAL A 13 4.61 4.32 9.68
C VAL A 13 5.77 3.33 9.76
N THR A 14 6.90 3.61 9.14
CA THR A 14 8.08 2.74 9.24
C THR A 14 8.66 2.72 10.65
N GLY A 15 8.58 3.83 11.38
CA GLY A 15 8.95 3.87 12.80
C GLY A 15 8.05 2.98 13.66
N LEU A 16 6.73 3.00 13.42
CA LEU A 16 5.79 2.11 14.10
C LEU A 16 6.02 0.64 13.73
N ALA A 17 6.33 0.34 12.46
CA ALA A 17 6.66 -1.00 11.99
C ALA A 17 7.93 -1.54 12.69
N ALA A 18 9.00 -0.74 12.72
CA ALA A 18 10.25 -1.12 13.36
C ALA A 18 10.12 -1.32 14.88
N ALA A 19 9.21 -0.57 15.52
CA ALA A 19 8.88 -0.73 16.94
C ALA A 19 7.94 -1.91 17.25
N GLY A 20 7.45 -2.64 16.23
CA GLY A 20 6.46 -3.69 16.38
C GLY A 20 5.06 -3.20 16.78
N GLY A 21 4.78 -1.90 16.62
CA GLY A 21 3.53 -1.27 17.04
C GLY A 21 2.36 -1.50 16.09
N ILE A 22 2.61 -2.05 14.89
CA ILE A 22 1.59 -2.33 13.87
C ILE A 22 1.87 -3.66 13.16
N GLY A 23 0.81 -4.38 12.77
CA GLY A 23 0.91 -5.59 11.94
C GLY A 23 0.49 -5.39 10.48
N ALA A 24 -0.13 -4.25 10.15
CA ALA A 24 -0.55 -3.94 8.79
C ALA A 24 -0.55 -2.44 8.48
N VAL A 25 -0.32 -2.10 7.21
CA VAL A 25 -0.48 -0.74 6.66
C VAL A 25 -1.61 -0.76 5.64
N VAL A 26 -2.72 -0.11 5.96
CA VAL A 26 -3.89 -0.07 5.08
C VAL A 26 -3.87 1.21 4.23
N THR A 27 -4.02 1.05 2.91
CA THR A 27 -4.04 2.14 1.93
C THR A 27 -5.31 2.10 1.08
N VAL A 28 -5.81 3.28 0.70
CA VAL A 28 -7.00 3.37 -0.16
C VAL A 28 -6.68 3.04 -1.60
N THR A 29 -5.48 3.39 -2.09
CA THR A 29 -5.09 3.09 -3.48
C THR A 29 -3.64 2.62 -3.55
N ARG A 30 -3.32 1.80 -4.55
CA ARG A 30 -1.95 1.28 -4.76
C ARG A 30 -0.89 2.40 -4.86
N PRO A 31 -1.15 3.56 -5.51
CA PRO A 31 -0.20 4.67 -5.54
C PRO A 31 0.18 5.27 -4.17
N MET A 32 -0.62 5.05 -3.12
CA MET A 32 -0.28 5.48 -1.76
C MET A 32 0.89 4.70 -1.17
N ILE A 33 1.05 3.43 -1.59
CA ILE A 33 2.21 2.59 -1.26
C ILE A 33 3.41 2.99 -2.11
N GLY A 34 3.21 3.34 -3.38
CA GLY A 34 4.30 3.74 -4.26
C GLY A 34 3.80 4.10 -5.65
N PRO A 35 4.35 5.15 -6.29
CA PRO A 35 3.85 5.64 -7.56
C PRO A 35 4.07 4.63 -8.69
N THR A 36 5.15 3.86 -8.66
CA THR A 36 5.44 2.80 -9.65
C THR A 36 5.28 1.40 -9.04
N ALA A 37 5.23 0.37 -9.89
CA ALA A 37 5.21 -1.03 -9.43
C ALA A 37 6.46 -1.39 -8.63
N ARG A 38 7.63 -0.91 -9.08
CA ARG A 38 8.91 -1.13 -8.40
C ARG A 38 8.92 -0.49 -7.01
N ASP A 39 8.39 0.73 -6.88
CA ASP A 39 8.31 1.41 -5.58
C ASP A 39 7.39 0.66 -4.61
N ARG A 40 6.28 0.09 -5.12
CA ARG A 40 5.36 -0.69 -4.31
C ARG A 40 5.99 -1.98 -3.79
N VAL A 41 6.73 -2.69 -4.64
CA VAL A 41 7.46 -3.90 -4.23
C VAL A 41 8.48 -3.52 -3.15
N ARG A 42 9.32 -2.52 -3.42
CA ARG A 42 10.34 -2.07 -2.45
C ARG A 42 9.74 -1.66 -1.10
N ALA A 43 8.62 -0.95 -1.10
CA ALA A 43 7.92 -0.56 0.12
C ALA A 43 7.29 -1.75 0.84
N SER A 44 6.78 -2.74 0.10
CA SER A 44 6.20 -3.96 0.66
C SER A 44 7.28 -4.84 1.30
N ASP A 45 8.44 -4.98 0.64
CA ASP A 45 9.57 -5.74 1.16
C ASP A 45 10.10 -5.12 2.47
N ALA A 46 10.25 -3.79 2.50
CA ALA A 46 10.68 -3.09 3.71
C ALA A 46 9.69 -3.23 4.89
N LEU A 47 8.38 -3.33 4.62
CA LEU A 47 7.38 -3.62 5.64
C LEU A 47 7.44 -5.09 6.09
N ALA A 48 7.67 -6.01 5.15
CA ALA A 48 7.77 -7.43 5.42
C ALA A 48 8.99 -7.79 6.30
N GLU A 49 10.11 -7.06 6.18
CA GLU A 49 11.26 -7.17 7.10
C GLU A 49 10.89 -6.95 8.57
N HIS A 50 9.79 -6.23 8.83
CA HIS A 50 9.25 -5.97 10.16
C HIS A 50 7.97 -6.78 10.47
N GLY A 51 7.62 -7.76 9.63
CA GLY A 51 6.39 -8.56 9.80
C GLY A 51 5.10 -7.78 9.55
N VAL A 52 5.17 -6.66 8.82
CA VAL A 52 4.02 -5.79 8.55
C VAL A 52 3.45 -6.03 7.15
N ALA A 53 2.15 -6.25 7.04
CA ALA A 53 1.48 -6.50 5.77
C ALA A 53 0.91 -5.21 5.14
N PRO A 54 1.29 -4.84 3.90
CA PRO A 54 0.58 -3.80 3.16
C PRO A 54 -0.77 -4.32 2.64
N VAL A 55 -1.85 -3.60 2.94
CA VAL A 55 -3.20 -3.90 2.47
C VAL A 55 -3.71 -2.71 1.67
N THR A 56 -4.25 -2.96 0.48
CA THR A 56 -4.94 -1.92 -0.30
C THR A 56 -6.42 -2.21 -0.37
N THR A 57 -7.25 -1.34 0.18
CA THR A 57 -8.72 -1.48 0.21
C THR A 57 -9.41 -0.94 -1.05
N GLY A 58 -8.65 -0.24 -1.90
CA GLY A 58 -9.11 0.29 -3.18
C GLY A 58 -9.60 -0.77 -4.14
N SER A 59 -10.93 -0.77 -4.32
CA SER A 59 -11.70 -1.60 -5.23
C SER A 59 -11.06 -1.72 -6.63
N ALA A 60 -10.66 -2.93 -7.01
CA ALA A 60 -10.61 -3.36 -8.41
C ALA A 60 -12.03 -3.61 -8.99
N ALA A 61 -13.09 -3.38 -8.21
CA ALA A 61 -14.45 -3.84 -8.46
C ALA A 61 -15.44 -2.71 -8.82
N ARG A 62 -15.02 -1.71 -9.61
CA ARG A 62 -15.99 -0.83 -10.32
C ARG A 62 -15.80 -0.74 -11.84
N THR A 63 -14.97 -1.60 -12.43
CA THR A 63 -14.79 -1.68 -13.89
C THR A 63 -15.08 -3.07 -14.49
N ALA A 64 -15.57 -4.03 -13.70
CA ALA A 64 -15.85 -5.41 -14.14
C ALA A 64 -17.30 -5.87 -13.92
N HIS A 65 -18.27 -4.95 -13.88
CA HIS A 65 -19.69 -5.30 -13.95
C HIS A 65 -20.45 -4.30 -14.84
N GLY A 66 -20.20 -4.41 -16.13
CA GLY A 66 -20.95 -3.73 -17.20
C GLY A 66 -20.87 -4.46 -18.55
N ARG A 67 -20.29 -5.66 -18.58
CA ARG A 67 -20.32 -6.59 -19.71
C ARG A 67 -20.57 -7.99 -19.16
N ASP A 68 -21.85 -8.26 -18.91
CA ASP A 68 -22.52 -9.56 -18.98
C ASP A 68 -23.72 -9.55 -18.03
N GLY A 69 -24.89 -9.29 -18.60
CA GLY A 69 -26.14 -9.17 -17.87
C GLY A 69 -27.33 -8.83 -18.77
N ALA A 70 -27.59 -9.68 -19.76
CA ALA A 70 -28.90 -10.00 -20.32
C ALA A 70 -29.86 -8.85 -20.72
N ARG A 71 -29.88 -8.50 -22.02
CA ARG A 71 -31.03 -8.72 -22.91
C ARG A 71 -30.67 -8.53 -24.37
#